data_AF-A0A6D0JHC9-F1
#
_entry.id   AF-A0A6D0JHC9-F1
#
_cell.length_a   1.000
_cell.length_b   1.000
_cell.length_c   1.000
_cell.angle_alpha   90.00
_cell.angle_beta   90.00
_cell.angle_gamma   90.00
#
_symmetry.space_group_name_H-M   'P 1'
#
loop_
_entity.id
_entity.type
_entity.pdbx_description
1 polymer ?
#
loop_
_entity_poly.entity_id
_entity_poly.type
_entity_poly.pdbx_seq_one_letter_code
_entity_poly.pdbx_strand_id
1 'polypeptide(L)'
;MKEILTEDRRLVLLRSLLDCGDSANESVLQTCLQAYGHKVSRDVVRTQLAWLREQGLVRLSDVGGCYVAEITGSGEDVANGLSGVPGVKKPRARD
;
A
#
# COMPACT_ATOMS: atom_id res chain seq x y z
N MET A 1 14.55 1.58 -12.46
CA MET A 1 14.73 0.90 -11.15
C MET A 1 13.91 1.54 -10.03
N LYS A 2 14.00 2.87 -9.81
CA LYS A 2 13.21 3.56 -8.77
C LYS A 2 11.69 3.38 -8.94
N GLU A 3 11.19 3.45 -10.18
CA GLU A 3 9.77 3.22 -10.48
C GLU A 3 9.31 1.82 -10.09
N ILE A 4 10.04 0.77 -10.52
CA ILE A 4 9.73 -0.63 -10.17
C ILE A 4 9.63 -0.85 -8.66
N LEU A 5 10.55 -0.25 -7.88
CA LEU A 5 10.51 -0.35 -6.42
C LEU A 5 9.32 0.41 -5.82
N THR A 6 8.92 1.52 -6.42
CA THR A 6 7.78 2.33 -5.96
C THR A 6 6.46 1.61 -6.23
N GLU A 7 6.31 1.07 -7.45
CA GLU A 7 5.17 0.24 -7.85
C GLU A 7 5.02 -1.01 -6.97
N ASP A 8 6.14 -1.66 -6.64
CA ASP A 8 6.16 -2.83 -5.77
C ASP A 8 5.76 -2.47 -4.33
N ARG A 9 6.27 -1.36 -3.77
CA ARG A 9 5.86 -0.87 -2.43
C ARG A 9 4.36 -0.62 -2.36
N ARG A 10 3.78 0.00 -3.38
CA ARG A 10 2.33 0.26 -3.42
C ARG A 10 1.53 -1.04 -3.42
N LEU A 11 1.95 -2.02 -4.22
CA LEU A 11 1.33 -3.35 -4.20
C LEU A 11 1.46 -4.02 -2.82
N VAL A 12 2.64 -3.98 -2.22
CA VAL A 12 2.88 -4.55 -0.88
C VAL A 12 2.04 -3.85 0.17
N LEU A 13 1.88 -2.53 0.11
CA LEU A 13 1.02 -1.78 1.03
C LEU A 13 -0.44 -2.24 0.95
N LEU A 14 -0.99 -2.38 -0.26
CA LEU A 14 -2.37 -2.86 -0.45
C LEU A 14 -2.54 -4.30 0.08
N ARG A 15 -1.58 -5.19 -0.19
CA ARG A 15 -1.60 -6.56 0.34
C ARG A 15 -1.47 -6.60 1.85
N SER A 16 -0.61 -5.77 2.42
CA SER A 16 -0.42 -5.68 3.87
C SER A 16 -1.69 -5.22 4.57
N LEU A 17 -2.48 -4.34 3.95
CA LEU A 17 -3.79 -3.94 4.47
C LEU A 17 -4.76 -5.12 4.51
N LEU A 18 -4.85 -5.93 3.45
CA LEU A 18 -5.66 -7.15 3.45
C LEU A 18 -5.22 -8.13 4.54
N ASP A 19 -3.91 -8.35 4.69
CA ASP A 19 -3.36 -9.23 5.71
C ASP A 19 -3.61 -8.73 7.15
N CYS A 20 -3.83 -7.43 7.33
CA CYS A 20 -4.10 -6.80 8.62
C CYS A 20 -5.60 -6.65 8.96
N GLY A 21 -6.51 -7.13 8.10
CA GLY A 21 -7.96 -6.93 8.30
C GLY A 21 -8.42 -5.56 7.80
N ASP A 22 -8.06 -5.23 6.56
CA ASP A 22 -8.49 -4.07 5.77
C ASP A 22 -7.98 -2.70 6.21
N SER A 23 -7.40 -2.58 7.41
CA SER A 23 -6.84 -1.31 7.87
C SER A 23 -5.56 -1.48 8.69
N ALA A 24 -4.65 -0.51 8.58
CA ALA A 24 -3.43 -0.47 9.38
C ALA A 24 -2.88 0.95 9.47
N ASN A 25 -2.17 1.25 10.57
CA ASN A 25 -1.44 2.50 10.69
C ASN A 25 -0.11 2.47 9.90
N GLU A 26 0.41 3.65 9.58
CA GLU A 26 1.64 3.80 8.79
C GLU A 26 2.87 3.14 9.42
N SER A 27 2.91 2.97 10.75
CA SER A 27 4.02 2.32 11.44
C SER A 27 4.01 0.81 11.18
N VAL A 28 2.83 0.17 11.26
CA VAL A 28 2.64 -1.24 10.92
C VAL A 28 2.97 -1.46 9.45
N LEU A 29 2.45 -0.60 8.56
CA LEU A 29 2.71 -0.67 7.13
C LEU A 29 4.21 -0.49 6.78
N GLN A 30 4.92 0.36 7.52
CA GLN A 30 6.38 0.48 7.39
C GLN A 30 7.09 -0.83 7.77
N THR A 31 6.67 -1.48 8.85
CA THR A 31 7.21 -2.78 9.27
C THR A 31 6.92 -3.87 8.24
N CYS A 32 5.70 -3.93 7.69
CA CYS A 32 5.36 -4.86 6.61
C CYS A 32 6.27 -4.64 5.39
N LEU A 33 6.41 -3.40 4.93
CA LEU A 33 7.33 -3.07 3.83
C LEU A 33 8.76 -3.54 4.10
N GLN A 34 9.27 -3.32 5.32
CA GLN A 34 10.60 -3.78 5.72
C GLN A 34 10.73 -5.30 5.67
N ALA A 35 9.72 -6.05 6.10
CA ALA A 35 9.69 -7.52 6.03
C ALA A 35 9.78 -8.03 4.58
N TYR A 36 9.20 -7.31 3.63
CA TYR A 36 9.32 -7.59 2.19
C TYR A 36 10.59 -7.01 1.54
N GLY A 37 11.55 -6.52 2.33
CA GLY A 37 12.85 -6.01 1.85
C GLY A 37 12.86 -4.53 1.47
N HIS A 38 11.76 -3.80 1.68
CA HIS A 38 11.69 -2.35 1.46
C HIS A 38 12.05 -1.58 2.71
N LYS A 39 13.34 -1.34 2.92
CA LYS A 39 13.81 -0.43 3.98
C LYS A 39 13.60 1.03 3.56
N VAL A 40 12.50 1.62 3.99
CA VAL A 40 12.10 3.01 3.66
C VAL A 40 11.79 3.84 4.90
N SER A 41 11.92 5.16 4.78
CA SER A 41 11.50 6.09 5.84
C SER A 41 9.98 6.18 5.93
N ARG A 42 9.48 6.71 7.05
CA ARG A 42 8.06 6.96 7.27
C ARG A 42 7.48 7.95 6.25
N ASP A 43 8.25 8.97 5.85
CA ASP A 43 7.83 9.93 4.82
C ASP A 43 7.59 9.28 3.46
N VAL A 44 8.37 8.25 3.10
CA VAL A 44 8.14 7.48 1.88
C VAL A 44 6.84 6.69 1.98
N VAL A 45 6.55 6.08 3.13
CA VAL A 45 5.27 5.38 3.37
C VAL A 45 4.11 6.36 3.23
N ARG A 46 4.17 7.52 3.89
CA ARG A 46 3.17 8.59 3.80
C ARG A 46 2.96 9.05 2.36
N THR A 47 4.04 9.23 1.61
CA THR A 47 3.98 9.61 0.19
C THR A 47 3.24 8.55 -0.63
N GLN A 48 3.52 7.27 -0.41
CA GLN A 48 2.83 6.19 -1.13
C GLN A 48 1.36 6.10 -0.72
N LEU A 49 1.05 6.24 0.57
CA LEU A 49 -0.32 6.25 1.07
C LEU A 49 -1.13 7.40 0.50
N ALA A 50 -0.56 8.62 0.46
CA ALA A 50 -1.21 9.77 -0.14
C ALA A 50 -1.51 9.56 -1.62
N TRP A 51 -0.55 8.98 -2.36
CA TRP A 51 -0.75 8.63 -3.77
C TRP A 51 -1.83 7.56 -3.96
N LEU A 52 -1.82 6.49 -3.16
CA LEU A 52 -2.84 5.43 -3.22
C LEU A 52 -4.24 5.99 -2.92
N ARG A 53 -4.35 6.95 -2.00
CA ARG A 53 -5.59 7.68 -1.72
C ARG A 53 -6.05 8.50 -2.92
N GLU A 54 -5.14 9.22 -3.59
CA GLU A 54 -5.46 9.97 -4.80
C GLU A 54 -5.98 9.07 -5.94
N GLN A 55 -5.52 7.82 -6.01
CA GLN A 55 -6.04 6.82 -6.95
C GLN A 55 -7.34 6.14 -6.47
N GLY A 56 -7.86 6.48 -5.28
CA GLY A 56 -9.06 5.85 -4.72
C GLY A 56 -8.86 4.43 -4.20
N LEU A 57 -7.62 3.98 -4.03
CA LEU A 57 -7.30 2.61 -3.62
C LEU A 57 -7.28 2.44 -2.10
N VAL A 58 -7.14 3.52 -1.35
CA VAL A 58 -7.24 3.54 0.11
C VAL A 58 -7.96 4.80 0.60
N ARG A 59 -8.54 4.74 1.79
CA ARG A 59 -8.92 5.91 2.60
C ARG A 59 -7.82 6.18 3.61
N LEU A 60 -7.60 7.44 3.94
CA LEU A 60 -6.66 7.83 5.00
C LEU A 60 -7.37 8.65 6.06
N SER A 61 -7.15 8.28 7.31
CA SER A 61 -7.56 9.04 8.48
C SER A 61 -6.31 9.45 9.27
N ASP A 62 -6.28 10.69 9.76
CA ASP A 62 -5.25 11.13 10.71
C ASP A 62 -5.77 10.93 12.13
N VAL A 63 -5.03 10.15 12.93
CA VAL A 63 -5.32 9.92 14.34
C VAL A 63 -4.11 10.37 15.15
N GLY A 64 -4.18 11.61 15.63
CA GLY A 64 -3.13 12.19 16.47
C GLY A 64 -1.78 12.35 15.76
N GLY A 65 -1.80 12.67 14.46
CA GLY A 65 -0.60 12.83 13.64
C GLY A 65 -0.04 11.52 13.11
N CYS A 66 -0.78 10.41 13.21
CA CYS A 66 -0.46 9.13 12.61
C CYS A 66 -1.51 8.78 11.55
N TYR A 67 -1.08 8.41 10.34
CA TYR A 67 -2.02 7.97 9.31
C TYR A 67 -2.46 6.52 9.56
N VAL A 68 -3.76 6.31 9.50
CA VAL A 68 -4.41 5.01 9.41
C VAL A 68 -4.98 4.89 8.00
N ALA A 69 -4.51 3.87 7.28
CA ALA A 69 -5.00 3.55 5.95
C ALA A 69 -6.02 2.43 6.03
N GLU A 70 -7.08 2.55 5.24
CA GLU A 70 -8.13 1.54 5.07
C GLU A 70 -8.27 1.24 3.57
N ILE A 71 -8.35 -0.03 3.19
CA ILE A 71 -8.35 -0.42 1.79
C ILE A 71 -9.70 -0.15 1.11
N THR A 72 -9.58 0.31 -0.14
CA THR A 72 -10.55 0.35 -1.22
C THR A 72 -11.21 -0.99 -1.55
N GLY A 73 -12.47 -1.05 -1.99
CA GLY A 73 -12.91 -2.18 -2.85
C GLY A 73 -12.08 -2.24 -4.14
N SER A 74 -11.86 -1.09 -4.77
CA SER A 74 -10.93 -0.97 -5.91
C SER A 74 -9.48 -1.29 -5.52
N GLY A 75 -9.10 -1.02 -4.27
CA GLY A 75 -7.78 -1.33 -3.71
C GLY A 75 -7.56 -2.83 -3.59
N GLU A 76 -8.56 -3.55 -3.08
CA GLU A 76 -8.59 -5.00 -2.98
C GLU A 76 -8.54 -5.65 -4.35
N ASP A 77 -9.32 -5.17 -5.32
CA ASP A 77 -9.29 -5.65 -6.71
C ASP A 77 -7.88 -5.55 -7.31
N VAL A 78 -7.20 -4.42 -7.08
CA VAL A 78 -5.82 -4.20 -7.55
C VAL A 78 -4.82 -5.10 -6.81
N ALA A 79 -4.98 -5.28 -5.49
CA ALA A 79 -4.11 -6.14 -4.69
C ALA A 79 -4.18 -7.62 -5.13
N ASN A 80 -5.39 -8.07 -5.50
CA ASN A 80 -5.68 -9.40 -6.00
C ASN A 80 -5.43 -9.58 -7.50
N GLY A 81 -5.23 -8.48 -8.24
CA GLY A 81 -4.94 -8.51 -9.68
C GLY A 81 -6.17 -8.63 -10.57
N LEU A 82 -7.35 -8.39 -10.01
CA LEU A 82 -8.62 -8.30 -10.73
C LEU A 82 -8.69 -7.01 -11.56
N SER A 83 -8.03 -5.96 -11.08
CA SER A 83 -7.87 -4.68 -11.77
C SER A 83 -6.40 -4.23 -11.78
N GLY A 84 -6.06 -3.30 -12.69
CA GLY A 84 -4.72 -2.74 -12.81
C GLY A 84 -4.75 -1.22 -12.77
N VAL A 85 -3.82 -0.62 -12.01
CA VAL A 85 -3.64 0.83 -11.92
C VAL A 85 -2.20 1.18 -12.29
N PRO A 86 -1.97 2.10 -13.25
CA PRO A 86 -0.63 2.57 -13.57
C PRO A 86 0.10 3.08 -12.32
N GLY A 87 1.34 2.64 -12.11
CA GLY A 87 2.08 2.97 -10.90
C GLY A 87 1.83 2.01 -9.72
N VAL A 88 1.04 0.95 -9.89
CA VAL A 88 1.00 -0.19 -8.96
C VAL A 88 1.47 -1.43 -9.71
N LYS A 89 2.41 -2.18 -9.12
CA LYS A 89 2.94 -3.38 -9.77
C LYS A 89 1.81 -4.40 -9.93
N LYS A 90 1.71 -5.02 -11.12
CA LYS A 90 0.74 -6.09 -11.35
C LYS A 90 1.08 -7.30 -10.46
N PRO A 91 0.17 -7.75 -9.58
CA PRO A 91 0.39 -8.96 -8.80
C PRO A 91 0.55 -10.15 -9.75
N ARG A 92 1.54 -11.00 -9.45
CA ARG A 92 1.63 -12.31 -10.12
C ARG A 92 0.52 -13.21 -9.59
N ALA A 93 -0.02 -14.07 -10.45
CA ALA A 93 -0.90 -15.14 -10.02
C ALA A 93 -0.22 -15.87 -8.85
N ARG A 94 -0.95 -16.04 -7.75
CA ARG A 94 -0.46 -16.74 -6.57
C ARG A 94 -0.29 -18.21 -6.98
N ASP A 95 0.93 -18.73 -6.91
CA ASP A 95 1.14 -20.19 -6.86
C ASP A 95 0.51 -20.75 -5.58
#